data_AF-A0A8T3NJZ8-F1
#
_entry.id   AF-A0A8T3NJZ8-F1
#
_cell.length_a   1.000
_cell.length_b   1.000
_cell.length_c   1.000
_cell.angle_alpha   90.00
_cell.angle_beta   90.00
_cell.angle_gamma   90.00
#
_symmetry.space_group_name_H-M   'P 1'
#
loop_
_entity.id
_entity.type
_entity.pdbx_description
1 polymer ?
#
loop_
_entity_poly.entity_id
_entity_poly.type
_entity_poly.pdbx_seq_one_letter_code
_entity_poly.pdbx_strand_id
1 'polypeptide(L)'
;MRAATVLALALAGVYALAISWLAVAQHATFHTRARDMGIYAQVLWNTGHGRPFASTLLADNSLHLAEHVAPVLALLAPLYAMAPDPRLLLVLQQVCLAGAGLPLFFWTRQRVGDPIALVLLAGFYAMPALSRVALSEFHPIVVAALPISLGVKAVLDGRVRASVCWLVLALLIEEETAPIVGAAGAYLLLIRRRPFGLALGGLATVWLLAVVLLLMPAFHDRETLARADGTRTVAHFDLLRQDPSVALDWLAGERGAEAAVWLLGPAAGLPLLAPAVLALGVPSFAVLFLQDREGTFAGHWSAAMLPVVWFAAGAGLVRLAGWAGPHRQVALGLAVTALMLAGGLSYARFSLFPGGRGFDGEHFARTEHEDDLARAAALVQPNVRLDATRRVVPHLAHRAEVYQFPSTFYSAPMRPDLGRIDVFLLDLTDSPTRRALDASEQDTVVSKRPRLHARLFGDDVLLLTRERPTPGQPADAVFGEALRLTGYDLERRPSGLRLSPAWETIGRPGAWTRVAELVGADGQSIARAEAAPLDPYLPPARWDRGQIVVDSIDLHLPPALPPGPYRVTLAWLDAAGRPIRLRDAAELVEIGPVDLGWGAP
;
A
#
# COMPACT_ATOMS: atom_id res chain seq x y z
N MET A 1 -15.52 22.18 31.08
CA MET A 1 -16.00 20.88 30.54
C MET A 1 -16.11 20.84 29.02
N ARG A 2 -16.71 21.86 28.36
CA ARG A 2 -16.84 21.89 26.88
C ARG A 2 -15.48 22.08 26.15
N ALA A 3 -14.61 22.98 26.61
CA ALA A 3 -13.35 23.31 25.93
C ALA A 3 -12.42 22.10 25.70
N ALA A 4 -12.10 21.31 26.74
CA ALA A 4 -11.23 20.13 26.57
C ALA A 4 -11.85 19.05 25.66
N THR A 5 -13.18 18.93 25.66
CA THR A 5 -13.89 18.03 24.73
C THR A 5 -13.73 18.50 23.29
N VAL A 6 -13.92 19.80 23.06
CA VAL A 6 -13.70 20.41 21.73
C VAL A 6 -12.26 20.20 21.28
N LEU A 7 -11.28 20.40 22.16
CA LEU A 7 -9.87 20.20 21.83
C LEU A 7 -9.55 18.72 21.52
N ALA A 8 -10.10 17.77 22.28
CA ALA A 8 -9.92 16.35 21.99
C ALA A 8 -10.52 15.95 20.63
N LEU A 9 -11.73 16.45 20.32
CA LEU A 9 -12.35 16.24 19.01
C LEU A 9 -11.58 16.93 17.88
N ALA A 10 -11.03 18.12 18.13
CA ALA A 10 -10.18 18.82 17.18
C ALA A 10 -8.87 18.06 16.92
N LEU A 11 -8.21 17.53 17.95
CA LEU A 11 -7.02 16.69 17.80
C LEU A 11 -7.32 15.43 16.98
N ALA A 12 -8.43 14.74 17.28
CA ALA A 12 -8.87 13.58 16.51
C ALA A 12 -9.21 13.94 15.04
N GLY A 13 -9.89 15.06 14.82
CA GLY A 13 -10.24 15.54 13.48
C GLY A 13 -9.01 15.95 12.66
N VAL A 14 -8.07 16.67 13.27
CA VAL A 14 -6.79 17.04 12.63
C VAL A 14 -5.99 15.79 12.29
N TYR A 15 -5.89 14.83 13.20
CA TYR A 15 -5.24 13.54 12.92
C TYR A 15 -5.93 12.83 11.74
N ALA A 16 -7.26 12.66 11.80
CA ALA A 16 -8.00 11.97 10.74
C ALA A 16 -7.79 12.63 9.38
N LEU A 17 -7.89 13.96 9.29
CA LEU A 17 -7.73 14.70 8.04
C LEU A 17 -6.28 14.67 7.53
N ALA A 18 -5.31 15.01 8.36
CA ALA A 18 -3.91 15.08 7.96
C ALA A 18 -3.35 13.72 7.55
N ILE A 19 -3.67 12.67 8.31
CA ILE A 19 -3.17 11.33 8.01
C ILE A 19 -3.96 10.69 6.87
N SER A 20 -5.26 11.00 6.71
CA SER A 20 -5.99 10.61 5.48
C SER A 20 -5.35 11.25 4.25
N TRP A 21 -4.99 12.53 4.33
CA TRP A 21 -4.31 13.20 3.22
C TRP A 21 -2.98 12.52 2.88
N LEU A 22 -2.15 12.19 3.89
CA LEU A 22 -0.89 11.45 3.66
C LEU A 22 -1.12 10.06 3.06
N ALA A 23 -2.04 9.26 3.62
CA ALA A 23 -2.33 7.92 3.10
C ALA A 23 -2.89 7.97 1.67
N VAL A 24 -3.77 8.93 1.36
CA VAL A 24 -4.29 9.15 0.01
C VAL A 24 -3.20 9.66 -0.93
N ALA A 25 -2.30 10.54 -0.48
CA ALA A 25 -1.16 10.99 -1.27
C ALA A 25 -0.22 9.82 -1.60
N GLN A 26 0.11 8.97 -0.62
CA GLN A 26 0.90 7.74 -0.83
C GLN A 26 0.24 6.82 -1.87
N HIS A 27 -1.08 6.66 -1.83
CA HIS A 27 -1.78 5.93 -2.87
C HIS A 27 -1.69 6.66 -4.21
N ALA A 28 -2.01 7.96 -4.27
CA ALA A 28 -2.01 8.74 -5.51
C ALA A 28 -0.63 8.82 -6.20
N THR A 29 0.46 8.63 -5.45
CA THR A 29 1.84 8.56 -5.97
C THR A 29 2.33 7.14 -6.19
N PHE A 30 1.44 6.13 -6.29
CA PHE A 30 1.81 4.73 -6.56
C PHE A 30 2.78 4.14 -5.52
N HIS A 31 2.64 4.50 -4.24
CA HIS A 31 3.42 3.94 -3.13
C HIS A 31 2.64 2.91 -2.29
N THR A 32 1.41 2.55 -2.70
CA THR A 32 0.69 1.34 -2.25
C THR A 32 1.00 0.14 -3.14
N ARG A 33 0.89 -1.09 -2.62
CA ARG A 33 1.31 -2.34 -3.25
C ARG A 33 0.20 -3.39 -3.31
N ALA A 34 0.39 -4.36 -4.21
CA ALA A 34 -0.54 -5.42 -4.51
C ALA A 34 -0.92 -6.31 -3.31
N ARG A 35 0.06 -6.66 -2.45
CA ARG A 35 -0.13 -7.66 -1.38
C ARG A 35 -1.13 -7.21 -0.33
N ASP A 36 -1.09 -5.95 0.09
CA ASP A 36 -1.98 -5.50 1.15
C ASP A 36 -3.16 -4.76 0.51
N MET A 37 -2.91 -3.59 -0.11
CA MET A 37 -3.99 -2.79 -0.69
C MET A 37 -4.72 -3.49 -1.85
N GLY A 38 -3.97 -4.14 -2.74
CA GLY A 38 -4.52 -4.80 -3.93
C GLY A 38 -5.44 -5.97 -3.58
N ILE A 39 -5.03 -6.83 -2.63
CA ILE A 39 -5.84 -7.97 -2.17
C ILE A 39 -7.20 -7.47 -1.64
N TYR A 40 -7.21 -6.55 -0.67
CA TYR A 40 -8.47 -6.10 -0.07
C TYR A 40 -9.37 -5.34 -1.06
N ALA A 41 -8.79 -4.50 -1.92
CA ALA A 41 -9.54 -3.81 -2.97
C ALA A 41 -10.22 -4.82 -3.92
N GLN A 42 -9.50 -5.85 -4.35
CA GLN A 42 -10.04 -6.86 -5.25
C GLN A 42 -11.07 -7.76 -4.56
N VAL A 43 -10.83 -8.16 -3.30
CA VAL A 43 -11.77 -8.94 -2.48
C VAL A 43 -13.10 -8.20 -2.34
N LEU A 44 -13.08 -6.91 -2.00
CA LEU A 44 -14.28 -6.08 -1.88
C LEU A 44 -15.01 -5.95 -3.22
N TRP A 45 -14.28 -5.67 -4.30
CA TRP A 45 -14.85 -5.57 -5.64
C TRP A 45 -15.53 -6.88 -6.05
N ASN A 46 -14.83 -8.00 -5.98
CA ASN A 46 -15.36 -9.32 -6.35
C ASN A 46 -16.56 -9.71 -5.49
N THR A 47 -16.50 -9.48 -4.18
CA THR A 47 -17.61 -9.78 -3.26
C THR A 47 -18.86 -8.97 -3.63
N GLY A 48 -18.71 -7.68 -3.93
CA GLY A 48 -19.81 -6.82 -4.38
C GLY A 48 -20.39 -7.20 -5.74
N HIS A 49 -19.65 -7.97 -6.55
CA HIS A 49 -20.03 -8.41 -7.89
C HIS A 49 -20.32 -9.93 -7.97
N GLY A 50 -20.71 -10.55 -6.84
CA GLY A 50 -21.18 -11.94 -6.82
C GLY A 50 -20.09 -13.01 -6.80
N ARG A 51 -18.84 -12.63 -6.55
CA ARG A 51 -17.69 -13.54 -6.34
C ARG A 51 -17.19 -13.39 -4.91
N PRO A 52 -17.91 -13.95 -3.92
CA PRO A 52 -17.66 -13.68 -2.50
C PRO A 52 -16.23 -14.04 -2.11
N PHE A 53 -15.51 -13.06 -1.57
CA PHE A 53 -14.13 -13.17 -1.08
C PHE A 53 -13.08 -13.61 -2.11
N ALA A 54 -13.38 -13.59 -3.41
CA ALA A 54 -12.45 -14.04 -4.43
C ALA A 54 -11.33 -13.02 -4.69
N SER A 55 -10.10 -13.51 -4.88
CA SER A 55 -8.98 -12.69 -5.34
C SER A 55 -7.97 -13.55 -6.09
N THR A 56 -7.31 -12.94 -7.08
CA THR A 56 -6.21 -13.53 -7.86
C THR A 56 -4.84 -13.04 -7.37
N LEU A 57 -4.81 -12.35 -6.21
CA LEU A 57 -3.61 -11.75 -5.60
C LEU A 57 -3.20 -12.46 -4.29
N LEU A 58 -3.88 -13.54 -3.95
CA LEU A 58 -3.56 -14.42 -2.82
C LEU A 58 -2.39 -15.36 -3.20
N ALA A 59 -1.79 -16.04 -2.22
CA ALA A 59 -0.62 -16.88 -2.49
C ALA A 59 -0.98 -18.11 -3.34
N ASP A 60 -1.76 -19.00 -2.73
CA ASP A 60 -2.14 -20.27 -3.32
C ASP A 60 -3.64 -20.54 -3.17
N ASN A 61 -4.42 -19.52 -2.82
CA ASN A 61 -5.85 -19.64 -2.54
C ASN A 61 -6.65 -18.79 -3.52
N SER A 62 -7.85 -19.23 -3.89
CA SER A 62 -8.76 -18.44 -4.72
C SER A 62 -9.73 -17.57 -3.90
N LEU A 63 -9.85 -17.86 -2.60
CA LEU A 63 -10.75 -17.20 -1.66
C LEU A 63 -9.96 -16.70 -0.45
N HIS A 64 -10.14 -15.42 -0.11
CA HIS A 64 -9.47 -14.79 1.01
C HIS A 64 -9.82 -15.46 2.34
N LEU A 65 -11.01 -16.07 2.45
CA LEU A 65 -11.45 -16.84 3.63
C LEU A 65 -10.51 -18.00 4.00
N ALA A 66 -9.68 -18.47 3.07
CA ALA A 66 -8.66 -19.48 3.34
C ALA A 66 -7.46 -18.91 4.13
N GLU A 67 -7.15 -17.62 3.96
CA GLU A 67 -6.00 -16.95 4.57
C GLU A 67 -6.40 -16.10 5.78
N HIS A 68 -7.54 -15.40 5.68
CA HIS A 68 -8.05 -14.50 6.72
C HIS A 68 -9.59 -14.41 6.68
N VAL A 69 -10.21 -14.39 7.86
CA VAL A 69 -11.68 -14.32 8.04
C VAL A 69 -12.07 -12.97 8.63
N ALA A 70 -12.33 -12.02 7.74
CA ALA A 70 -12.81 -10.68 8.06
C ALA A 70 -14.27 -10.46 7.56
N PRO A 71 -15.30 -10.85 8.33
CA PRO A 71 -16.71 -10.70 7.94
C PRO A 71 -17.11 -9.28 7.57
N VAL A 72 -16.46 -8.27 8.17
CA VAL A 72 -16.67 -6.85 7.84
C VAL A 72 -16.50 -6.55 6.35
N LEU A 73 -15.64 -7.29 5.63
CA LEU A 73 -15.44 -7.09 4.19
C LEU A 73 -16.72 -7.37 3.40
N ALA A 74 -17.55 -8.34 3.82
CA ALA A 74 -18.84 -8.58 3.18
C ALA A 74 -19.83 -7.41 3.38
N LEU A 75 -19.73 -6.69 4.50
CA LEU A 75 -20.56 -5.50 4.77
C LEU A 75 -20.06 -4.28 3.99
N LEU A 76 -18.75 -4.15 3.80
CA LEU A 76 -18.13 -3.06 3.04
C LEU A 76 -18.25 -3.28 1.52
N ALA A 77 -18.29 -4.52 1.04
CA ALA A 77 -18.33 -4.87 -0.36
C ALA A 77 -19.44 -4.18 -1.19
N PRO A 78 -20.73 -4.15 -0.77
CA PRO A 78 -21.76 -3.46 -1.55
C PRO A 78 -21.52 -1.94 -1.62
N LEU A 79 -20.98 -1.33 -0.55
CA LEU A 79 -20.65 0.10 -0.54
C LEU A 79 -19.47 0.38 -1.47
N TYR A 80 -18.46 -0.49 -1.46
CA TYR A 80 -17.30 -0.39 -2.34
C TYR A 80 -17.66 -0.62 -3.81
N ALA A 81 -18.62 -1.50 -4.11
CA ALA A 81 -19.11 -1.70 -5.47
C ALA A 81 -19.78 -0.45 -6.06
N MET A 82 -20.43 0.37 -5.22
CA MET A 82 -21.04 1.64 -5.65
C MET A 82 -20.00 2.75 -5.92
N ALA A 83 -18.87 2.71 -5.21
CA ALA A 83 -17.78 3.69 -5.35
C ALA A 83 -16.43 2.96 -5.26
N PRO A 84 -15.99 2.30 -6.34
CA PRO A 84 -14.80 1.46 -6.34
C PRO A 84 -13.55 2.32 -6.33
N ASP A 85 -13.16 2.74 -5.14
CA ASP A 85 -11.99 3.60 -4.93
C ASP A 85 -11.23 3.15 -3.67
N PRO A 86 -9.98 2.69 -3.79
CA PRO A 86 -9.21 2.18 -2.66
C PRO A 86 -8.96 3.28 -1.60
N ARG A 87 -8.97 4.56 -2.00
CA ARG A 87 -8.78 5.70 -1.10
C ARG A 87 -9.83 5.76 0.01
N LEU A 88 -11.05 5.28 -0.24
CA LEU A 88 -12.12 5.23 0.76
C LEU A 88 -11.75 4.33 1.94
N LEU A 89 -11.03 3.24 1.69
CA LEU A 89 -10.58 2.29 2.71
C LEU A 89 -9.48 2.91 3.57
N LEU A 90 -8.55 3.66 2.95
CA LEU A 90 -7.50 4.39 3.66
C LEU A 90 -8.11 5.45 4.59
N VAL A 91 -9.10 6.21 4.10
CA VAL A 91 -9.83 7.21 4.92
C VAL A 91 -10.58 6.54 6.07
N LEU A 92 -11.29 5.44 5.81
CA LEU A 92 -11.99 4.66 6.85
C LEU A 92 -11.03 4.24 7.97
N GLN A 93 -9.86 3.69 7.60
CA GLN A 93 -8.82 3.30 8.54
C GLN A 93 -8.39 4.47 9.43
N GLN A 94 -8.13 5.65 8.86
CA GLN A 94 -7.72 6.82 9.64
C GLN A 94 -8.81 7.34 10.57
N VAL A 95 -10.08 7.31 10.13
CA VAL A 95 -11.22 7.69 10.98
C VAL A 95 -11.35 6.73 12.16
N CYS A 96 -11.14 5.43 11.96
CA CYS A 96 -11.15 4.44 13.04
C CYS A 96 -9.98 4.63 14.01
N LEU A 97 -8.76 4.88 13.52
CA LEU A 97 -7.60 5.17 14.36
C LEU A 97 -7.77 6.46 15.16
N ALA A 98 -8.26 7.52 14.53
CA ALA A 98 -8.62 8.76 15.22
C ALA A 98 -9.66 8.49 16.31
N GLY A 99 -10.74 7.79 15.97
CA GLY A 99 -11.79 7.41 16.90
C GLY A 99 -11.28 6.57 18.07
N ALA A 100 -10.30 5.68 17.85
CA ALA A 100 -9.75 4.80 18.88
C ALA A 100 -9.05 5.56 20.02
N GLY A 101 -8.55 6.78 19.79
CA GLY A 101 -7.97 7.62 20.85
C GLY A 101 -9.01 8.28 21.76
N LEU A 102 -10.22 8.58 21.27
CA LEU A 102 -11.22 9.34 22.03
C LEU A 102 -11.72 8.61 23.29
N PRO A 103 -12.00 7.28 23.28
CA PRO A 103 -12.37 6.54 24.48
C PRO A 103 -11.33 6.67 25.61
N LEU A 104 -10.03 6.66 25.27
CA LEU A 104 -8.94 6.87 26.22
C LEU A 104 -9.04 8.25 26.88
N PHE A 105 -9.21 9.31 26.09
CA PHE A 105 -9.39 10.67 26.61
C PHE A 105 -10.59 10.76 27.56
N PHE A 106 -11.76 10.26 27.15
CA PHE A 106 -12.97 10.35 27.96
C PHE A 106 -12.89 9.53 29.24
N TRP A 107 -12.13 8.43 29.25
CA TRP A 107 -11.92 7.61 30.44
C TRP A 107 -10.94 8.25 31.42
N THR A 108 -9.81 8.75 30.92
CA THR A 108 -8.72 9.32 31.72
C THR A 108 -9.08 10.66 32.34
N ARG A 109 -9.79 11.53 31.61
CA ARG A 109 -10.15 12.88 32.09
C ARG A 109 -10.96 12.89 33.38
N GLN A 110 -11.80 11.86 33.58
CA GLN A 110 -12.63 11.70 34.77
C GLN A 110 -11.82 11.33 36.02
N ARG A 111 -10.56 10.93 35.86
CA ARG A 111 -9.73 10.36 36.92
C ARG A 111 -8.49 11.19 37.24
N VAL A 112 -7.81 11.73 36.22
CA VAL A 112 -6.58 12.53 36.39
C VAL A 112 -6.70 13.97 35.86
N GLY A 113 -7.85 14.35 35.31
CA GLY A 113 -8.14 15.70 34.83
C GLY A 113 -7.92 15.90 33.32
N ASP A 114 -8.52 16.96 32.79
CA ASP A 114 -8.55 17.28 31.36
C ASP A 114 -7.15 17.46 30.72
N PRO A 115 -6.17 18.19 31.32
CA PRO A 115 -4.87 18.39 30.68
C PRO A 115 -4.08 17.10 30.46
N ILE A 116 -4.05 16.21 31.47
CA ILE A 116 -3.34 14.93 31.40
C ILE A 116 -3.99 14.00 30.38
N ALA A 117 -5.33 14.00 30.32
CA ALA A 117 -6.06 13.24 29.33
C ALA A 117 -5.77 13.70 27.89
N LEU A 118 -5.61 15.01 27.67
CA LEU A 118 -5.21 15.57 26.38
C LEU A 118 -3.77 15.18 26.01
N VAL A 119 -2.84 15.17 26.97
CA VAL A 119 -1.46 14.71 26.73
C VAL A 119 -1.44 13.22 26.35
N LEU A 120 -2.22 12.38 27.03
CA LEU A 120 -2.34 10.96 26.65
C LEU A 120 -2.95 10.77 25.26
N LEU A 121 -3.96 11.55 24.91
CA LEU A 121 -4.55 11.52 23.57
C LEU A 121 -3.53 11.92 22.49
N ALA A 122 -2.82 13.03 22.71
CA ALA A 122 -1.77 13.49 21.82
C ALA A 122 -0.63 12.46 21.72
N GLY A 123 -0.23 11.87 22.84
CA GLY A 123 0.76 10.81 22.88
C GLY A 123 0.33 9.56 22.12
N PHE A 124 -0.94 9.16 22.22
CA PHE A 124 -1.49 8.05 21.45
C PHE A 124 -1.36 8.34 19.94
N TYR A 125 -1.75 9.53 19.49
CA TYR A 125 -1.62 9.91 18.09
C TYR A 125 -0.17 10.09 17.61
N ALA A 126 0.74 10.46 18.52
CA ALA A 126 2.16 10.65 18.23
C ALA A 126 3.01 9.38 18.48
N MET A 127 2.43 8.24 18.85
CA MET A 127 3.25 7.05 19.07
C MET A 127 3.81 6.53 17.73
N PRO A 128 5.11 6.18 17.64
CA PRO A 128 5.69 5.72 16.38
C PRO A 128 5.01 4.50 15.75
N ALA A 129 4.58 3.54 16.56
CA ALA A 129 3.85 2.36 16.09
C ALA A 129 2.57 2.76 15.34
N LEU A 130 1.84 3.78 15.82
CA LEU A 130 0.64 4.27 15.16
C LEU A 130 0.97 4.95 13.83
N SER A 131 2.10 5.65 13.71
CA SER A 131 2.50 6.22 12.40
C SER A 131 2.73 5.14 11.33
N ARG A 132 3.34 4.01 11.74
CA ARG A 132 3.58 2.87 10.87
C ARG A 132 2.31 2.09 10.54
N VAL A 133 1.42 1.94 11.51
CA VAL A 133 0.08 1.34 11.32
C VAL A 133 -0.77 2.22 10.41
N ALA A 134 -0.77 3.53 10.62
CA ALA A 134 -1.61 4.47 9.88
C ALA A 134 -1.18 4.62 8.42
N LEU A 135 0.12 4.64 8.16
CA LEU A 135 0.72 4.66 6.82
C LEU A 135 1.05 3.24 6.29
N SER A 136 0.62 2.20 7.02
CA SER A 136 0.45 0.91 6.40
C SER A 136 -0.80 0.96 5.53
N GLU A 137 -0.80 0.15 4.48
CA GLU A 137 -1.92 -0.01 3.56
C GLU A 137 -3.19 -0.46 4.31
N PHE A 138 -4.33 -0.61 3.64
CA PHE A 138 -5.56 -0.98 4.34
C PHE A 138 -5.47 -2.38 4.96
N HIS A 139 -5.79 -2.49 6.26
CA HIS A 139 -5.90 -3.77 6.98
C HIS A 139 -7.13 -3.77 7.92
N PRO A 140 -8.00 -4.78 7.89
CA PRO A 140 -9.19 -4.83 8.75
C PRO A 140 -8.84 -4.77 10.25
N ILE A 141 -7.75 -5.40 10.70
CA ILE A 141 -7.31 -5.40 12.10
C ILE A 141 -7.08 -3.98 12.66
N VAL A 142 -6.73 -3.04 11.78
CA VAL A 142 -6.53 -1.64 12.15
C VAL A 142 -7.88 -0.96 12.41
N VAL A 143 -8.91 -1.28 11.61
CA VAL A 143 -10.29 -0.84 11.84
C VAL A 143 -10.81 -1.35 13.19
N ALA A 144 -10.39 -2.54 13.63
CA ALA A 144 -10.78 -3.13 14.91
C ALA A 144 -10.30 -2.31 16.13
N ALA A 145 -9.30 -1.44 15.99
CA ALA A 145 -8.79 -0.60 17.07
C ALA A 145 -9.90 0.25 17.73
N LEU A 146 -10.88 0.74 16.95
CA LEU A 146 -12.00 1.52 17.46
C LEU A 146 -12.96 0.72 18.35
N PRO A 147 -13.59 -0.38 17.88
CA PRO A 147 -14.46 -1.20 18.73
C PRO A 147 -13.71 -1.78 19.93
N ILE A 148 -12.42 -2.15 19.78
CA ILE A 148 -11.59 -2.59 20.92
C ILE A 148 -11.45 -1.46 21.95
N SER A 149 -11.10 -0.24 21.52
CA SER A 149 -10.95 0.90 22.42
C SER A 149 -12.25 1.25 23.17
N LEU A 150 -13.39 1.24 22.46
CA LEU A 150 -14.72 1.43 23.05
C LEU A 150 -15.08 0.31 24.04
N GLY A 151 -14.74 -0.94 23.69
CA GLY A 151 -14.91 -2.11 24.53
C GLY A 151 -14.11 -2.03 25.82
N VAL A 152 -12.81 -1.74 25.72
CA VAL A 152 -11.90 -1.57 26.88
C VAL A 152 -12.38 -0.45 27.78
N LYS A 153 -12.74 0.72 27.23
CA LYS A 153 -13.36 1.79 28.02
C LYS A 153 -14.59 1.29 28.79
N ALA A 154 -15.48 0.56 28.13
CA ALA A 154 -16.70 0.07 28.75
C ALA A 154 -16.41 -0.97 29.85
N VAL A 155 -15.40 -1.83 29.66
CA VAL A 155 -14.90 -2.75 30.72
C VAL A 155 -14.45 -1.94 31.93
N LEU A 156 -13.60 -0.93 31.73
CA LEU A 156 -13.05 -0.10 32.80
C LEU A 156 -14.07 0.83 33.47
N ASP A 157 -15.17 1.16 32.78
CA ASP A 157 -16.32 1.87 33.35
C ASP A 157 -17.32 0.93 34.06
N GLY A 158 -17.10 -0.39 34.04
CA GLY A 158 -18.04 -1.37 34.58
C GLY A 158 -19.34 -1.53 33.77
N ARG A 159 -19.39 -1.00 32.54
CA ARG A 159 -20.55 -1.06 31.63
C ARG A 159 -20.52 -2.35 30.80
N VAL A 160 -20.75 -3.48 31.47
CA VAL A 160 -20.53 -4.83 30.93
C VAL A 160 -21.31 -5.12 29.63
N ARG A 161 -22.56 -4.65 29.50
CA ARG A 161 -23.33 -4.86 28.26
C ARG A 161 -22.71 -4.13 27.07
N ALA A 162 -22.28 -2.89 27.27
CA ALA A 162 -21.63 -2.11 26.23
C ALA A 162 -20.26 -2.71 25.86
N SER A 163 -19.50 -3.22 26.83
CA SER A 163 -18.22 -3.89 26.52
C SER A 163 -18.43 -5.14 25.68
N VAL A 164 -19.43 -5.97 26.02
CA VAL A 164 -19.77 -7.16 25.21
C VAL A 164 -20.17 -6.76 23.79
N CYS A 165 -21.03 -5.75 23.61
CA CYS A 165 -21.46 -5.31 22.28
C CYS A 165 -20.27 -4.87 21.40
N TRP A 166 -19.39 -4.01 21.93
CA TRP A 166 -18.24 -3.51 21.17
C TRP A 166 -17.20 -4.60 20.89
N LEU A 167 -16.95 -5.49 21.84
CA LEU A 167 -15.96 -6.56 21.65
C LEU A 167 -16.46 -7.69 20.74
N VAL A 168 -17.77 -7.96 20.72
CA VAL A 168 -18.38 -8.83 19.69
C VAL A 168 -18.28 -8.18 18.31
N LEU A 169 -18.49 -6.86 18.21
CA LEU A 169 -18.25 -6.16 16.94
C LEU A 169 -16.79 -6.29 16.49
N ALA A 170 -15.82 -6.23 17.41
CA ALA A 170 -14.41 -6.46 17.08
C ALA A 170 -14.16 -7.86 16.49
N LEU A 171 -14.80 -8.92 17.02
CA LEU A 171 -14.73 -10.29 16.46
C LEU A 171 -15.19 -10.38 15.00
N LEU A 172 -16.14 -9.52 14.59
CA LEU A 172 -16.65 -9.47 13.22
C LEU A 172 -15.74 -8.68 12.27
N ILE A 173 -14.75 -7.95 12.80
CA ILE A 173 -13.77 -7.23 11.98
C ILE A 173 -12.75 -8.20 11.40
N GLU A 174 -12.10 -8.99 12.26
CA GLU A 174 -11.07 -9.96 11.86
C GLU A 174 -10.81 -10.97 12.98
N GLU A 175 -10.44 -12.20 12.63
CA GLU A 175 -10.18 -13.30 13.56
C GLU A 175 -9.05 -13.00 14.55
N GLU A 176 -8.07 -12.18 14.16
CA GLU A 176 -6.94 -11.78 15.00
C GLU A 176 -7.36 -11.00 16.25
N THR A 177 -8.61 -10.51 16.30
CA THR A 177 -9.16 -9.87 17.50
C THR A 177 -9.58 -10.86 18.58
N ALA A 178 -9.77 -12.14 18.26
CA ALA A 178 -10.28 -13.13 19.21
C ALA A 178 -9.45 -13.26 20.51
N PRO A 179 -8.10 -13.26 20.48
CA PRO A 179 -7.29 -13.29 21.68
C PRO A 179 -7.58 -12.12 22.65
N ILE A 180 -7.74 -10.90 22.14
CA ILE A 180 -7.99 -9.71 22.98
C ILE A 180 -9.40 -9.73 23.58
N VAL A 181 -10.38 -10.22 22.82
CA VAL A 181 -11.76 -10.38 23.28
C VAL A 181 -11.86 -11.49 24.33
N GLY A 182 -11.15 -12.59 24.13
CA GLY A 182 -11.00 -13.66 25.13
C GLY A 182 -10.37 -13.15 26.43
N ALA A 183 -9.32 -12.33 26.34
CA ALA A 183 -8.68 -11.69 27.49
C ALA A 183 -9.65 -10.77 28.25
N ALA A 184 -10.48 -10.00 27.54
CA ALA A 184 -11.53 -9.20 28.15
C ALA A 184 -12.59 -10.06 28.84
N GLY A 185 -12.97 -11.21 28.26
CA GLY A 185 -13.82 -12.21 28.90
C GLY A 185 -13.20 -12.71 30.22
N ALA A 186 -11.92 -13.10 30.20
CA ALA A 186 -11.18 -13.52 31.39
C ALA A 186 -11.11 -12.40 32.45
N TYR A 187 -10.86 -11.16 32.05
CA TYR A 187 -10.87 -10.01 32.95
C TYR A 187 -12.25 -9.83 33.63
N LEU A 188 -13.35 -9.96 32.89
CA LEU A 188 -14.70 -9.93 33.44
C LEU A 188 -14.94 -11.04 34.47
N LEU A 189 -14.37 -12.24 34.27
CA LEU A 189 -14.40 -13.31 35.27
C LEU A 189 -13.68 -12.92 36.56
N LEU A 190 -12.49 -12.33 36.44
CA LEU A 190 -11.68 -11.88 37.57
C LEU A 190 -12.39 -10.83 38.42
N ILE A 191 -13.11 -9.89 37.78
CA ILE A 191 -13.93 -8.88 38.47
C ILE A 191 -15.34 -9.38 38.84
N ARG A 192 -15.52 -10.71 38.93
CA ARG A 192 -16.76 -11.39 39.38
C ARG A 192 -17.99 -11.14 38.50
N ARG A 193 -17.82 -10.75 37.23
CA ARG A 193 -18.89 -10.65 36.21
C ARG A 193 -19.03 -11.96 35.42
N ARG A 194 -19.20 -13.06 36.16
CA ARG A 194 -19.13 -14.45 35.65
C ARG A 194 -19.93 -14.74 34.36
N PRO A 195 -21.24 -14.46 34.26
CA PRO A 195 -22.01 -14.86 33.08
C PRO A 195 -21.51 -14.18 31.80
N PHE A 196 -21.17 -12.88 31.89
CA PHE A 196 -20.64 -12.13 30.76
C PHE A 196 -19.21 -12.54 30.41
N GLY A 197 -18.37 -12.81 31.41
CA GLY A 197 -17.01 -13.28 31.18
C GLY A 197 -16.96 -14.66 30.52
N LEU A 198 -17.80 -15.61 30.98
CA LEU A 198 -17.91 -16.94 30.38
C LEU A 198 -18.48 -16.87 28.97
N ALA A 199 -19.53 -16.08 28.75
CA ALA A 199 -20.14 -15.93 27.43
C ALA A 199 -19.17 -15.28 26.42
N LEU A 200 -18.51 -14.18 26.80
CA LEU A 200 -17.60 -13.47 25.90
C LEU A 200 -16.32 -14.27 25.64
N GLY A 201 -15.73 -14.88 26.68
CA GLY A 201 -14.57 -15.74 26.54
C GLY A 201 -14.87 -16.98 25.71
N GLY A 202 -15.99 -17.66 26.00
CA GLY A 202 -16.44 -18.83 25.25
C GLY A 202 -16.73 -18.50 23.78
N LEU A 203 -17.40 -17.37 23.51
CA LEU A 203 -17.65 -16.92 22.14
C LEU A 203 -16.35 -16.63 21.38
N ALA A 204 -15.40 -15.93 21.98
CA ALA A 204 -14.09 -15.66 21.36
C ALA A 204 -13.32 -16.96 21.06
N THR A 205 -13.34 -17.91 22.00
CA THR A 205 -12.70 -19.22 21.81
C THR A 205 -13.38 -20.02 20.70
N VAL A 206 -14.72 -20.13 20.72
CA VAL A 206 -15.46 -20.86 19.69
C VAL A 206 -15.26 -20.21 18.33
N TRP A 207 -15.28 -18.88 18.24
CA TRP A 207 -15.00 -18.14 17.02
C TRP A 207 -13.60 -18.45 16.47
N LEU A 208 -12.55 -18.31 17.29
CA LEU A 208 -11.19 -18.58 16.87
C LEU A 208 -10.99 -20.03 16.41
N LEU A 209 -11.52 -20.99 17.17
CA LEU A 209 -11.45 -22.41 16.81
C LEU A 209 -12.23 -22.71 15.53
N ALA A 210 -13.43 -22.14 15.36
CA ALA A 210 -14.20 -22.30 14.14
C ALA A 210 -13.47 -21.70 12.93
N VAL A 211 -12.85 -20.53 13.07
CA VAL A 211 -12.06 -19.90 12.00
C VAL A 211 -10.87 -20.78 11.62
N VAL A 212 -10.02 -21.11 12.59
CA VAL A 212 -8.73 -21.78 12.34
C VAL A 212 -8.90 -23.26 11.97
N LEU A 213 -9.86 -23.97 12.58
CA LEU A 213 -10.01 -25.42 12.40
C LEU A 213 -11.06 -25.80 11.36
N LEU A 214 -12.02 -24.93 11.06
CA LEU A 214 -13.13 -25.26 10.16
C LEU A 214 -13.19 -24.34 8.93
N LEU A 215 -13.28 -23.02 9.11
CA LEU A 215 -13.51 -22.09 8.01
C LEU A 215 -12.29 -21.98 7.08
N MET A 216 -11.13 -21.59 7.60
CA MET A 216 -9.92 -21.44 6.77
C MET A 216 -9.55 -22.76 6.06
N PRO A 217 -9.51 -23.92 6.75
CA PRO A 217 -9.22 -25.20 6.08
C PRO A 217 -10.27 -25.61 5.04
N ALA A 218 -11.55 -25.26 5.22
CA ALA A 218 -12.60 -25.58 4.25
C ALA A 218 -12.46 -24.81 2.93
N PHE A 219 -11.78 -23.67 2.93
CA PHE A 219 -11.57 -22.84 1.74
C PHE A 219 -10.14 -22.91 1.19
N HIS A 220 -9.21 -23.54 1.91
CA HIS A 220 -7.84 -23.75 1.42
C HIS A 220 -7.81 -24.61 0.16
N ASP A 221 -6.92 -24.26 -0.76
CA ASP A 221 -6.60 -25.16 -1.87
C ASP A 221 -5.90 -26.44 -1.34
N ARG A 222 -6.30 -27.59 -1.89
CA ARG A 222 -5.82 -28.90 -1.43
C ARG A 222 -4.33 -29.11 -1.69
N GLU A 223 -3.77 -28.50 -2.74
CA GLU A 223 -2.33 -28.59 -3.03
C GLU A 223 -1.50 -27.76 -2.04
N THR A 224 -2.08 -26.69 -1.50
CA THR A 224 -1.45 -25.79 -0.51
C THR A 224 -1.36 -26.42 0.88
N LEU A 225 -2.43 -27.11 1.30
CA LEU A 225 -2.44 -27.82 2.60
C LEU A 225 -1.34 -28.88 2.70
N ALA A 226 -0.97 -29.51 1.58
CA ALA A 226 0.13 -30.47 1.51
C ALA A 226 1.53 -29.84 1.69
N ARG A 227 1.65 -28.51 1.52
CA ARG A 227 2.90 -27.74 1.74
C ARG A 227 2.96 -27.09 3.11
N ALA A 228 1.91 -27.21 3.94
CA ALA A 228 1.82 -26.58 5.26
C ALA A 228 2.67 -27.27 6.35
N ASP A 229 3.32 -28.40 6.04
CA ASP A 229 4.32 -29.01 6.92
C ASP A 229 5.53 -28.07 7.07
N GLY A 230 5.84 -27.69 8.32
CA GLY A 230 7.02 -26.89 8.65
C GLY A 230 6.84 -25.36 8.69
N THR A 231 5.64 -24.85 8.98
CA THR A 231 5.48 -23.39 9.19
C THR A 231 6.28 -22.90 10.41
N ARG A 232 6.88 -21.70 10.30
CA ARG A 232 7.74 -21.10 11.34
C ARG A 232 7.02 -20.96 12.69
N THR A 233 5.73 -20.64 12.69
CA THR A 233 4.94 -20.52 13.92
C THR A 233 4.74 -21.87 14.62
N VAL A 234 4.46 -22.94 13.86
CA VAL A 234 4.36 -24.30 14.42
C VAL A 234 5.73 -24.74 14.96
N ALA A 235 6.81 -24.47 14.23
CA ALA A 235 8.17 -24.75 14.70
C ALA A 235 8.51 -24.00 15.99
N HIS A 236 8.10 -22.74 16.16
CA HIS A 236 8.29 -22.00 17.41
C HIS A 236 7.42 -22.49 18.55
N PHE A 237 6.19 -22.92 18.26
CA PHE A 237 5.35 -23.56 19.26
C PHE A 237 5.97 -24.88 19.73
N ASP A 238 6.46 -25.71 18.80
CA ASP A 238 7.14 -26.97 19.12
C ASP A 238 8.44 -26.74 19.89
N LEU A 239 9.22 -25.73 19.52
CA LEU A 239 10.42 -25.31 20.24
C LEU A 239 10.09 -24.93 21.68
N LEU A 240 9.07 -24.10 21.89
CA LEU A 240 8.66 -23.67 23.24
C LEU A 240 8.05 -24.79 24.07
N ARG A 241 7.39 -25.76 23.41
CA ARG A 241 6.90 -26.97 24.07
C ARG A 241 8.06 -27.85 24.55
N GLN A 242 9.15 -27.92 23.79
CA GLN A 242 10.34 -28.69 24.13
C GLN A 242 11.21 -27.98 25.16
N ASP A 243 11.38 -26.67 25.03
CA ASP A 243 12.16 -25.82 25.93
C ASP A 243 11.47 -24.47 26.18
N PRO A 244 10.67 -24.35 27.26
CA PRO A 244 10.02 -23.10 27.62
C PRO A 244 10.98 -21.97 28.01
N SER A 245 12.24 -22.27 28.36
CA SER A 245 13.20 -21.25 28.78
C SER A 245 13.60 -20.31 27.63
N VAL A 246 13.50 -20.80 26.39
CA VAL A 246 13.66 -20.00 25.17
C VAL A 246 12.75 -18.78 25.15
N ALA A 247 11.52 -18.87 25.69
CA ALA A 247 10.62 -17.72 25.75
C ALA A 247 11.20 -16.60 26.62
N LEU A 248 11.85 -16.97 27.72
CA LEU A 248 12.49 -16.04 28.65
C LEU A 248 13.73 -15.42 28.01
N ASP A 249 14.52 -16.21 27.28
CA ASP A 249 15.68 -15.72 26.54
C ASP A 249 15.28 -14.74 25.44
N TRP A 250 14.21 -15.03 24.69
CA TRP A 250 13.66 -14.09 23.71
C TRP A 250 13.14 -12.81 24.36
N LEU A 251 12.51 -12.92 25.53
CA LEU A 251 11.99 -11.78 26.27
C LEU A 251 13.11 -10.94 26.90
N ALA A 252 14.22 -11.56 27.30
CA ALA A 252 15.41 -10.88 27.81
C ALA A 252 16.32 -10.34 26.69
N GLY A 253 16.20 -10.89 25.47
CA GLY A 253 16.99 -10.52 24.31
C GLY A 253 16.37 -9.43 23.43
N GLU A 254 16.77 -9.45 22.15
CA GLU A 254 16.42 -8.41 21.18
C GLU A 254 14.91 -8.27 20.95
N ARG A 255 14.16 -9.36 21.01
CA ARG A 255 12.71 -9.35 20.73
C ARG A 255 11.90 -8.73 21.86
N GLY A 256 12.24 -9.02 23.11
CA GLY A 256 11.67 -8.31 24.25
C GLY A 256 12.07 -6.85 24.29
N ALA A 257 13.31 -6.52 23.91
CA ALA A 257 13.75 -5.15 23.76
C ALA A 257 12.96 -4.41 22.65
N GLU A 258 12.75 -5.02 21.49
CA GLU A 258 11.92 -4.47 20.41
C GLU A 258 10.49 -4.20 20.91
N ALA A 259 9.85 -5.19 21.52
CA ALA A 259 8.52 -5.03 22.11
C ALA A 259 8.46 -3.86 23.11
N ALA A 260 9.43 -3.76 24.02
CA ALA A 260 9.50 -2.69 25.00
C ALA A 260 9.68 -1.32 24.32
N VAL A 261 10.56 -1.23 23.32
CA VAL A 261 10.82 0.01 22.56
C VAL A 261 9.56 0.50 21.84
N TRP A 262 8.78 -0.39 21.21
CA TRP A 262 7.62 0.02 20.43
C TRP A 262 6.34 0.20 21.25
N LEU A 263 6.14 -0.60 22.30
CA LEU A 263 4.89 -0.61 23.07
C LEU A 263 4.99 0.20 24.37
N LEU A 264 6.13 0.15 25.08
CA LEU A 264 6.26 0.75 26.41
C LEU A 264 7.04 2.06 26.39
N GLY A 265 8.06 2.17 25.51
CA GLY A 265 8.92 3.33 25.36
C GLY A 265 8.18 4.64 25.15
N PRO A 266 7.27 4.75 24.15
CA PRO A 266 6.52 5.97 23.87
C PRO A 266 5.61 6.39 25.04
N ALA A 267 5.23 5.45 25.90
CA ALA A 267 4.41 5.68 27.08
C ALA A 267 5.23 5.81 28.38
N ALA A 268 6.56 5.96 28.28
CA ALA A 268 7.50 6.04 29.40
C ALA A 268 7.36 4.91 30.43
N GLY A 269 6.99 3.70 29.98
CA GLY A 269 6.80 2.54 30.86
C GLY A 269 5.56 2.60 31.77
N LEU A 270 4.73 3.66 31.69
CA LEU A 270 3.49 3.80 32.46
C LEU A 270 2.54 2.59 32.37
N PRO A 271 2.41 1.87 31.24
CA PRO A 271 1.55 0.68 31.16
C PRO A 271 1.89 -0.38 32.22
N LEU A 272 3.16 -0.50 32.63
CA LEU A 272 3.62 -1.49 33.62
C LEU A 272 3.05 -1.22 35.03
N LEU A 273 2.63 0.01 35.31
CA LEU A 273 2.02 0.36 36.60
C LEU A 273 0.58 -0.16 36.74
N ALA A 274 -0.04 -0.62 35.64
CA ALA A 274 -1.40 -1.14 35.61
C ALA A 274 -1.47 -2.55 34.98
N PRO A 275 -0.82 -3.56 35.59
CA PRO A 275 -0.72 -4.91 35.01
C PRO A 275 -2.09 -5.56 34.74
N ALA A 276 -3.11 -5.23 35.54
CA ALA A 276 -4.47 -5.75 35.33
C ALA A 276 -5.11 -5.24 34.03
N VAL A 277 -4.81 -4.02 33.59
CA VAL A 277 -5.29 -3.48 32.31
C VAL A 277 -4.42 -3.99 31.17
N LEU A 278 -3.10 -4.02 31.37
CA LEU A 278 -2.15 -4.55 30.39
C LEU A 278 -2.38 -6.03 30.07
N ALA A 279 -2.87 -6.81 31.05
CA ALA A 279 -3.25 -8.21 30.88
C ALA A 279 -4.30 -8.45 29.79
N LEU A 280 -5.13 -7.44 29.45
CA LEU A 280 -6.07 -7.52 28.32
C LEU A 280 -5.35 -7.71 26.97
N GLY A 281 -4.12 -7.22 26.84
CA GLY A 281 -3.33 -7.32 25.61
C GLY A 281 -2.41 -8.54 25.57
N VAL A 282 -2.23 -9.26 26.69
CA VAL A 282 -1.23 -10.33 26.80
C VAL A 282 -1.44 -11.46 25.78
N PRO A 283 -2.66 -11.96 25.53
CA PRO A 283 -2.85 -12.99 24.51
C PRO A 283 -2.49 -12.52 23.09
N SER A 284 -2.79 -11.27 22.75
CA SER A 284 -2.42 -10.69 21.45
C SER A 284 -0.91 -10.46 21.35
N PHE A 285 -0.30 -9.96 22.43
CA PHE A 285 1.15 -9.86 22.55
C PHE A 285 1.82 -11.23 22.33
N ALA A 286 1.29 -12.29 22.93
CA ALA A 286 1.82 -13.64 22.78
C ALA A 286 1.78 -14.10 21.32
N VAL A 287 0.67 -13.89 20.60
CA VAL A 287 0.58 -14.23 19.16
C VAL A 287 1.67 -13.51 18.36
N LEU A 288 1.82 -12.19 18.54
CA LEU A 288 2.84 -11.38 17.87
C LEU A 288 4.26 -11.83 18.24
N PHE A 289 4.49 -12.12 19.52
CA PHE A 289 5.78 -12.57 20.03
C PHE A 289 6.15 -13.98 19.53
N LEU A 290 5.19 -14.84 19.20
CA LEU A 290 5.46 -16.20 18.72
C LEU A 290 5.69 -16.30 17.21
N GLN A 291 5.16 -15.36 16.42
CA GLN A 291 5.27 -15.40 14.95
C GLN A 291 6.71 -15.23 14.41
N ASP A 292 7.59 -14.56 15.15
CA ASP A 292 9.00 -14.30 14.77
C ASP A 292 9.19 -13.73 13.38
N ARG A 293 8.71 -12.49 13.29
CA ARG A 293 8.85 -11.64 12.14
C ARG A 293 9.40 -10.28 12.58
N GLU A 294 10.40 -9.80 11.85
CA GLU A 294 10.97 -8.48 12.10
C GLU A 294 9.90 -7.38 12.00
N GLY A 295 9.94 -6.41 12.91
CA GLY A 295 9.04 -5.27 12.88
C GLY A 295 7.60 -5.57 13.28
N THR A 296 7.32 -6.75 13.86
CA THR A 296 5.94 -7.16 14.22
C THR A 296 5.27 -6.17 15.17
N PHE A 297 5.99 -5.72 16.20
CA PHE A 297 5.48 -4.77 17.19
C PHE A 297 5.40 -3.33 16.66
N ALA A 298 6.11 -3.04 15.58
CA ALA A 298 6.09 -1.76 14.89
C ALA A 298 5.06 -1.72 13.75
N GLY A 299 4.53 -2.87 13.34
CA GLY A 299 3.64 -3.04 12.18
C GLY A 299 2.16 -3.03 12.53
N HIS A 300 1.32 -3.15 11.50
CA HIS A 300 -0.14 -3.13 11.60
C HIS A 300 -0.72 -4.24 12.49
N TRP A 301 -0.04 -5.39 12.62
CA TRP A 301 -0.47 -6.49 13.50
C TRP A 301 -0.62 -6.07 14.97
N SER A 302 0.11 -5.03 15.39
CA SER A 302 0.01 -4.47 16.75
C SER A 302 -1.23 -3.60 16.98
N ALA A 303 -1.97 -3.21 15.93
CA ALA A 303 -3.00 -2.17 15.99
C ALA A 303 -4.10 -2.46 17.02
N ALA A 304 -4.55 -3.71 17.11
CA ALA A 304 -5.54 -4.14 18.10
C ALA A 304 -5.06 -3.96 19.55
N MET A 305 -3.75 -4.04 19.79
CA MET A 305 -3.15 -3.95 21.12
C MET A 305 -2.85 -2.51 21.55
N LEU A 306 -2.60 -1.59 20.60
CA LEU A 306 -2.22 -0.21 20.91
C LEU A 306 -3.21 0.51 21.86
N PRO A 307 -4.55 0.43 21.68
CA PRO A 307 -5.49 1.02 22.62
C PRO A 307 -5.32 0.49 24.05
N VAL A 308 -5.14 -0.82 24.22
CA VAL A 308 -4.99 -1.46 25.53
C VAL A 308 -3.76 -0.94 26.27
N VAL A 309 -2.62 -0.86 25.56
CA VAL A 309 -1.36 -0.36 26.12
C VAL A 309 -1.53 1.08 26.63
N TRP A 310 -2.20 1.95 25.87
CA TRP A 310 -2.43 3.33 26.28
C TRP A 310 -3.50 3.49 27.36
N PHE A 311 -4.52 2.63 27.40
CA PHE A 311 -5.41 2.53 28.56
C PHE A 311 -4.65 2.12 29.83
N ALA A 312 -3.70 1.18 29.70
CA ALA A 312 -2.83 0.80 30.81
C ALA A 312 -1.93 1.96 31.24
N ALA A 313 -1.40 2.77 30.32
CA ALA A 313 -0.67 4.00 30.67
C ALA A 313 -1.54 4.99 31.47
N GLY A 314 -2.77 5.23 31.01
CA GLY A 314 -3.73 6.07 31.73
C GLY A 314 -4.07 5.52 33.12
N ALA A 315 -4.28 4.21 33.23
CA ALA A 315 -4.51 3.54 34.52
C ALA A 315 -3.26 3.60 35.43
N GLY A 316 -2.07 3.55 34.85
CA GLY A 316 -0.80 3.73 35.54
C GLY A 316 -0.69 5.11 36.20
N LEU A 317 -1.08 6.18 35.50
CA LEU A 317 -1.14 7.53 36.07
C LEU A 317 -2.15 7.62 37.22
N VAL A 318 -3.30 6.96 37.10
CA VAL A 318 -4.31 6.91 38.18
C VAL A 318 -3.74 6.24 39.43
N ARG A 319 -3.05 5.11 39.26
CA ARG A 319 -2.41 4.39 40.38
C ARG A 319 -1.28 5.19 41.00
N LEU A 320 -0.43 5.82 40.18
CA LEU A 320 0.64 6.69 40.63
C LEU A 320 0.11 7.85 41.46
N ALA A 321 -0.96 8.51 41.00
CA ALA A 321 -1.61 9.59 41.75
C ALA A 321 -2.15 9.11 43.10
N GLY A 322 -2.70 7.88 43.16
CA GLY A 322 -3.15 7.25 44.40
C GLY A 322 -2.00 6.96 45.37
N TRP A 323 -0.90 6.38 44.89
CA TRP A 323 0.29 6.08 45.69
C TRP A 323 1.00 7.32 46.22
N ALA A 324 1.05 8.38 45.41
CA ALA A 324 1.72 9.63 45.78
C ALA A 324 0.94 10.46 46.81
N GLY A 325 -0.36 10.17 47.05
CA GLY A 325 -1.19 10.81 48.06
C GLY A 325 -1.12 12.35 48.00
N PRO A 326 -0.57 13.04 49.03
CA PRO A 326 -0.45 14.49 49.04
C PRO A 326 0.45 15.04 47.92
N HIS A 327 1.42 14.27 47.44
CA HIS A 327 2.35 14.67 46.37
C HIS A 327 1.82 14.34 44.96
N ARG A 328 0.53 14.01 44.82
CA ARG A 328 -0.07 13.59 43.53
C ARG A 328 0.21 14.54 42.37
N GLN A 329 0.22 15.86 42.60
CA GLN A 329 0.42 16.84 41.53
C GLN A 329 1.87 16.81 41.02
N VAL A 330 2.84 16.66 41.92
CA VAL A 330 4.27 16.54 41.57
C VAL A 330 4.50 15.22 40.84
N ALA A 331 3.99 14.10 41.37
CA ALA A 331 4.15 12.79 40.75
C ALA A 331 3.54 12.74 39.34
N LEU A 332 2.32 13.29 39.17
CA LEU A 332 1.69 13.40 37.85
C LEU A 332 2.44 14.34 36.92
N GLY A 333 2.95 15.48 37.41
CA GLY A 333 3.76 16.40 36.62
C GLY A 333 5.04 15.76 36.10
N LEU A 334 5.75 15.03 36.96
CA LEU A 334 6.95 14.28 36.57
C LEU A 334 6.63 13.17 35.56
N ALA A 335 5.57 12.39 35.80
CA ALA A 335 5.16 11.31 34.90
C ALA A 335 4.72 11.84 33.52
N VAL A 336 3.98 12.95 33.48
CA VAL A 336 3.59 13.62 32.24
C VAL A 336 4.81 14.18 31.51
N THR A 337 5.78 14.74 32.23
CA THR A 337 7.03 15.22 31.65
C THR A 337 7.83 14.07 31.04
N ALA A 338 7.97 12.96 31.76
CA ALA A 338 8.64 11.76 31.27
C ALA A 338 7.93 11.17 30.04
N LEU A 339 6.60 11.12 30.06
CA LEU A 339 5.78 10.72 28.92
C LEU A 339 6.03 11.61 27.69
N MET A 340 6.02 12.93 27.85
CA MET A 340 6.26 13.87 26.76
C MET A 340 7.69 13.76 26.21
N LEU A 341 8.69 13.60 27.07
CA LEU A 341 10.09 13.42 26.65
C LEU A 341 10.29 12.07 25.94
N ALA A 342 9.85 10.96 26.52
CA ALA A 342 9.99 9.64 25.94
C ALA A 342 9.19 9.51 24.64
N GLY A 343 7.96 10.01 24.61
CA GLY A 343 7.11 10.08 23.43
C GLY A 343 7.71 10.96 22.33
N GLY A 344 8.20 12.15 22.67
CA GLY A 344 8.84 13.07 21.72
C GLY A 344 10.14 12.52 21.13
N LEU A 345 11.00 11.92 21.95
CA LEU A 345 12.23 11.26 21.49
C LEU A 345 11.91 10.06 20.59
N SER A 346 10.93 9.24 20.99
CA SER A 346 10.50 8.09 20.19
C SER A 346 9.90 8.55 18.86
N TYR A 347 9.08 9.59 18.85
CA TYR A 347 8.53 10.21 17.65
C TYR A 347 9.64 10.69 16.71
N ALA A 348 10.54 11.53 17.21
CA ALA A 348 11.64 12.06 16.42
C ALA A 348 12.52 10.94 15.84
N ARG A 349 12.72 9.84 16.56
CA ARG A 349 13.60 8.75 16.14
C ARG A 349 12.95 7.75 15.17
N PHE A 350 11.66 7.47 15.32
CA PHE A 350 11.01 6.30 14.70
C PHE A 350 9.74 6.61 13.91
N SER A 351 9.15 7.80 14.08
CA SER A 351 7.87 8.14 13.43
C SER A 351 8.03 8.29 11.92
N LEU A 352 7.02 7.83 11.18
CA LEU A 352 6.83 8.08 9.75
C LEU A 352 5.98 9.33 9.48
N PHE A 353 5.54 10.06 10.50
CA PHE A 353 4.82 11.32 10.34
C PHE A 353 5.78 12.52 10.25
N PRO A 354 5.33 13.66 9.66
CA PRO A 354 6.16 14.86 9.53
C PRO A 354 6.89 15.26 10.82
N GLY A 355 8.21 15.48 10.72
CA GLY A 355 9.09 15.78 11.86
C GLY A 355 9.71 14.55 12.54
N GLY A 356 9.26 13.34 12.21
CA GLY A 356 9.95 12.10 12.54
C GLY A 356 11.07 11.79 11.54
N ARG A 357 12.15 11.14 11.99
CA ARG A 357 13.28 10.74 11.14
C ARG A 357 12.91 9.75 10.03
N GLY A 358 11.83 8.99 10.21
CA GLY A 358 11.34 8.05 9.20
C GLY A 358 10.39 8.68 8.17
N PHE A 359 10.03 9.95 8.32
CA PHE A 359 9.23 10.64 7.32
C PHE A 359 10.07 10.94 6.09
N ASP A 360 9.59 10.49 4.94
CA ASP A 360 10.18 10.77 3.65
C ASP A 360 9.13 11.46 2.77
N GLY A 361 9.36 12.74 2.49
CA GLY A 361 8.45 13.56 1.70
C GLY A 361 8.37 13.14 0.24
N GLU A 362 9.40 12.48 -0.29
CA GLU A 362 9.43 12.06 -1.70
C GLU A 362 8.38 10.99 -1.99
N HIS A 363 8.05 10.14 -1.01
CA HIS A 363 6.98 9.14 -1.12
C HIS A 363 5.60 9.75 -1.38
N PHE A 364 5.42 11.05 -1.12
CA PHE A 364 4.15 11.77 -1.31
C PHE A 364 4.24 12.82 -2.43
N ALA A 365 5.42 12.98 -3.04
CA ALA A 365 5.61 13.90 -4.15
C ALA A 365 5.16 13.26 -5.45
N ARG A 366 4.41 14.02 -6.25
CA ARG A 366 4.00 13.60 -7.60
C ARG A 366 5.05 14.10 -8.59
N THR A 367 5.70 13.19 -9.28
CA THR A 367 6.67 13.48 -10.34
C THR A 367 6.07 13.16 -11.71
N GLU A 368 6.86 13.40 -12.76
CA GLU A 368 6.52 13.01 -14.12
C GLU A 368 6.28 11.50 -14.26
N HIS A 369 7.00 10.68 -13.49
CA HIS A 369 6.82 9.23 -13.49
C HIS A 369 5.41 8.84 -13.00
N GLU A 370 4.94 9.41 -11.89
CA GLU A 370 3.58 9.15 -11.39
C GLU A 370 2.50 9.67 -12.36
N ASP A 371 2.76 10.78 -13.06
CA ASP A 371 1.88 11.25 -14.13
C ASP A 371 1.82 10.28 -15.32
N ASP A 372 2.96 9.69 -15.69
CA ASP A 372 3.06 8.72 -16.78
C ASP A 372 2.34 7.40 -16.41
N LEU A 373 2.51 6.93 -15.17
CA LEU A 373 1.74 5.81 -14.61
C LEU A 373 0.23 6.09 -14.61
N ALA A 374 -0.19 7.28 -14.19
CA ALA A 374 -1.60 7.66 -14.17
C ALA A 374 -2.22 7.71 -15.58
N ARG A 375 -1.49 8.25 -16.57
CA ARG A 375 -1.94 8.27 -17.97
C ARG A 375 -2.01 6.87 -18.55
N ALA A 376 -1.02 6.02 -18.28
CA ALA A 376 -1.02 4.63 -18.72
C ALA A 376 -2.17 3.81 -18.09
N ALA A 377 -2.39 3.97 -16.78
CA ALA A 377 -3.48 3.31 -16.06
C ALA A 377 -4.87 3.70 -16.58
N ALA A 378 -5.05 4.96 -16.99
CA ALA A 378 -6.30 5.45 -17.57
C ALA A 378 -6.66 4.81 -18.92
N LEU A 379 -5.68 4.24 -19.65
CA LEU A 379 -5.93 3.50 -20.89
C LEU A 379 -6.29 2.02 -20.66
N VAL A 380 -6.17 1.51 -19.43
CA VAL A 380 -6.49 0.11 -19.14
C VAL A 380 -8.00 -0.06 -19.00
N GLN A 381 -8.60 -0.91 -19.84
CA GLN A 381 -10.04 -1.10 -19.82
C GLN A 381 -10.49 -1.81 -18.52
N PRO A 382 -11.74 -1.62 -18.05
CA PRO A 382 -12.17 -2.17 -16.76
C PRO A 382 -12.25 -3.71 -16.70
N ASN A 383 -12.63 -4.36 -17.80
CA ASN A 383 -12.99 -5.79 -17.82
C ASN A 383 -11.91 -6.72 -18.41
N VAL A 384 -10.70 -6.20 -18.64
CA VAL A 384 -9.59 -6.99 -19.19
C VAL A 384 -8.76 -7.62 -18.09
N ARG A 385 -8.19 -8.80 -18.39
CA ARG A 385 -7.20 -9.44 -17.52
C ARG A 385 -5.92 -8.63 -17.54
N LEU A 386 -5.60 -8.04 -16.40
CA LEU A 386 -4.45 -7.19 -16.20
C LEU A 386 -3.37 -7.94 -15.43
N ASP A 387 -2.13 -7.81 -15.89
CA ASP A 387 -0.95 -8.20 -15.12
C ASP A 387 -0.02 -6.99 -15.01
N ALA A 388 0.19 -6.51 -13.79
CA ALA A 388 0.83 -5.20 -13.58
C ALA A 388 1.92 -5.25 -12.52
N THR A 389 2.86 -4.31 -12.60
CA THR A 389 3.84 -4.11 -11.54
C THR A 389 3.14 -3.86 -10.21
N ARG A 390 3.71 -4.41 -9.13
CA ARG A 390 3.12 -4.45 -7.78
C ARG A 390 2.47 -3.17 -7.28
N ARG A 391 2.98 -1.99 -7.66
CA ARG A 391 2.45 -0.70 -7.19
C ARG A 391 1.34 -0.11 -8.04
N VAL A 392 1.18 -0.62 -9.25
CA VAL A 392 0.09 -0.27 -10.17
C VAL A 392 -1.18 -1.04 -9.80
N VAL A 393 -1.04 -2.29 -9.37
CA VAL A 393 -2.16 -3.20 -9.06
C VAL A 393 -3.25 -2.55 -8.18
N PRO A 394 -2.96 -1.87 -7.06
CA PRO A 394 -4.01 -1.28 -6.21
C PRO A 394 -4.90 -0.27 -6.92
N HIS A 395 -4.38 0.43 -7.92
CA HIS A 395 -5.12 1.44 -8.69
C HIS A 395 -6.10 0.85 -9.70
N LEU A 396 -5.90 -0.42 -10.02
CA LEU A 396 -6.62 -1.14 -11.07
C LEU A 396 -7.25 -2.42 -10.53
N ALA A 397 -7.35 -2.59 -9.21
CA ALA A 397 -7.87 -3.80 -8.56
C ALA A 397 -9.41 -3.96 -8.66
N HIS A 398 -10.13 -2.96 -9.18
CA HIS A 398 -11.58 -2.96 -9.40
C HIS A 398 -11.98 -3.81 -10.62
N ARG A 399 -11.50 -5.05 -10.67
CA ARG A 399 -11.77 -6.00 -11.75
C ARG A 399 -11.81 -7.42 -11.24
N ALA A 400 -12.42 -8.29 -12.04
CA ALA A 400 -12.56 -9.70 -11.69
C ALA A 400 -11.19 -10.38 -11.48
N GLU A 401 -10.25 -10.14 -12.38
CA GLU A 401 -8.94 -10.79 -12.40
C GLU A 401 -7.85 -9.73 -12.62
N VAL A 402 -6.95 -9.63 -11.66
CA VAL A 402 -5.72 -8.81 -11.73
C VAL A 402 -4.57 -9.62 -11.14
N TYR A 403 -3.42 -9.58 -11.81
CA TYR A 403 -2.24 -10.33 -11.44
C TYR A 403 -1.08 -9.38 -11.19
N GLN A 404 -0.09 -9.89 -10.45
CA GLN A 404 1.10 -9.14 -10.10
C GLN A 404 2.30 -9.67 -10.89
N PHE A 405 2.95 -8.76 -11.61
CA PHE A 405 4.19 -9.02 -12.33
C PHE A 405 5.42 -8.67 -11.47
N PRO A 406 6.52 -9.46 -11.52
CA PRO A 406 6.67 -10.76 -12.17
C PRO A 406 6.32 -11.95 -11.26
N SER A 407 6.49 -13.19 -11.76
CA SER A 407 6.20 -14.46 -11.05
C SER A 407 7.09 -14.77 -9.83
N THR A 408 7.84 -13.81 -9.31
CA THR A 408 8.62 -13.96 -8.06
C THR A 408 7.86 -13.47 -6.83
N PHE A 409 6.68 -12.89 -7.02
CA PHE A 409 5.87 -12.34 -5.95
C PHE A 409 4.91 -13.35 -5.31
N TYR A 410 4.34 -12.94 -4.16
CA TYR A 410 3.47 -13.74 -3.31
C TYR A 410 2.38 -14.51 -4.08
N SER A 411 1.75 -13.87 -5.08
CA SER A 411 0.64 -14.42 -5.86
C SER A 411 1.01 -15.11 -7.17
N ALA A 412 2.30 -15.41 -7.37
CA ALA A 412 2.78 -16.04 -8.59
C ALA A 412 2.04 -17.33 -8.98
N PRO A 413 1.68 -18.25 -8.05
CA PRO A 413 0.94 -19.47 -8.38
C PRO A 413 -0.46 -19.22 -8.97
N MET A 414 -1.09 -18.09 -8.65
CA MET A 414 -2.42 -17.71 -9.16
C MET A 414 -2.38 -17.16 -10.58
N ARG A 415 -1.20 -16.83 -11.09
CA ARG A 415 -1.03 -16.20 -12.39
C ARG A 415 -1.33 -17.20 -13.52
N PRO A 416 -2.21 -16.85 -14.48
CA PRO A 416 -2.51 -17.73 -15.61
C PRO A 416 -1.36 -17.69 -16.62
N ASP A 417 -1.44 -18.56 -17.62
CA ASP A 417 -0.59 -18.47 -18.81
C ASP A 417 -0.62 -17.06 -19.43
N LEU A 418 0.54 -16.57 -19.86
CA LEU A 418 0.70 -15.21 -20.41
C LEU A 418 -0.22 -14.93 -21.60
N GLY A 419 -0.54 -15.96 -22.40
CA GLY A 419 -1.46 -15.86 -23.53
C GLY A 419 -2.91 -15.52 -23.12
N ARG A 420 -3.26 -15.71 -21.85
CA ARG A 420 -4.57 -15.34 -21.29
C ARG A 420 -4.63 -13.92 -20.76
N ILE A 421 -3.49 -13.23 -20.63
CA ILE A 421 -3.43 -11.83 -20.22
C ILE A 421 -3.74 -10.94 -21.42
N ASP A 422 -4.55 -9.91 -21.19
CA ASP A 422 -4.98 -8.96 -22.21
C ASP A 422 -4.12 -7.70 -22.21
N VAL A 423 -3.71 -7.26 -21.01
CA VAL A 423 -2.92 -6.04 -20.79
C VAL A 423 -1.83 -6.27 -19.77
N PHE A 424 -0.63 -5.77 -20.06
CA PHE A 424 0.44 -5.59 -19.08
C PHE A 424 0.69 -4.12 -18.85
N LEU A 425 0.76 -3.68 -17.59
CA LEU A 425 1.16 -2.32 -17.24
C LEU A 425 2.36 -2.39 -16.30
N LEU A 426 3.53 -2.08 -16.86
CA LEU A 426 4.81 -2.34 -16.28
C LEU A 426 5.52 -1.04 -15.97
N ASP A 427 6.09 -0.99 -14.78
CA ASP A 427 6.91 0.11 -14.33
C ASP A 427 8.36 -0.35 -14.24
N LEU A 428 9.18 0.21 -15.13
CA LEU A 428 10.57 -0.16 -15.35
C LEU A 428 11.50 0.42 -14.28
N THR A 429 11.02 1.33 -13.41
CA THR A 429 11.79 1.77 -12.24
C THR A 429 11.77 0.71 -11.13
N ASP A 430 10.77 -0.18 -11.11
CA ASP A 430 10.69 -1.30 -10.17
C ASP A 430 11.72 -2.39 -10.53
N SER A 431 12.72 -2.60 -9.65
CA SER A 431 13.83 -3.50 -9.94
C SER A 431 13.41 -4.96 -10.21
N PRO A 432 12.43 -5.56 -9.49
CA PRO A 432 11.87 -6.85 -9.85
C PRO A 432 11.26 -6.88 -11.26
N THR A 433 10.42 -5.89 -11.60
CA THR A 433 9.85 -5.76 -12.94
C THR A 433 10.93 -5.68 -14.01
N ARG A 434 11.94 -4.83 -13.80
CA ARG A 434 13.06 -4.65 -14.73
C ARG A 434 13.83 -5.95 -14.98
N ARG A 435 14.18 -6.67 -13.91
CA ARG A 435 14.93 -7.94 -14.00
C ARG A 435 14.14 -9.02 -14.75
N ALA A 436 12.84 -9.09 -14.52
CA ALA A 436 11.99 -10.06 -15.19
C ALA A 436 11.79 -9.80 -16.69
N LEU A 437 12.07 -8.57 -17.17
CA LEU A 437 12.08 -8.25 -18.60
C LEU A 437 13.41 -8.55 -19.30
N ASP A 438 14.47 -8.84 -18.53
CA ASP A 438 15.75 -9.28 -19.08
C ASP A 438 15.62 -10.67 -19.72
N ALA A 439 16.14 -10.83 -20.93
CA ALA A 439 16.03 -12.06 -21.74
C ALA A 439 16.71 -13.28 -21.09
N SER A 440 17.53 -13.08 -20.06
CA SER A 440 18.20 -14.13 -19.29
C SER A 440 17.32 -14.78 -18.20
N GLU A 441 16.19 -14.17 -17.83
CA GLU A 441 15.31 -14.67 -16.76
C GLU A 441 13.95 -15.22 -17.24
N GLN A 442 13.29 -15.96 -16.34
CA GLN A 442 12.20 -16.90 -16.61
C GLN A 442 10.87 -16.28 -17.12
N ASP A 443 10.70 -14.95 -17.09
CA ASP A 443 9.41 -14.26 -17.27
C ASP A 443 9.30 -13.50 -18.61
N THR A 444 9.24 -14.27 -19.67
CA THR A 444 9.31 -13.87 -21.08
C THR A 444 8.06 -13.16 -21.62
N VAL A 445 7.47 -12.17 -20.94
CA VAL A 445 6.30 -11.42 -21.49
C VAL A 445 6.61 -10.86 -22.89
N VAL A 446 7.87 -10.46 -23.11
CA VAL A 446 8.36 -9.89 -24.37
C VAL A 446 8.80 -10.96 -25.39
N SER A 447 8.97 -12.24 -25.02
CA SER A 447 9.40 -13.32 -25.94
C SER A 447 8.41 -14.47 -26.12
N LYS A 448 7.45 -14.68 -25.21
CA LYS A 448 6.49 -15.80 -25.22
C LYS A 448 5.08 -15.47 -25.73
N ARG A 449 4.83 -14.27 -26.28
CA ARG A 449 3.62 -13.86 -27.02
C ARG A 449 2.28 -13.99 -26.25
N PRO A 450 1.55 -12.88 -26.14
CA PRO A 450 0.60 -12.53 -27.20
C PRO A 450 1.11 -11.41 -28.12
N ARG A 451 0.52 -11.27 -29.32
CA ARG A 451 0.77 -10.12 -30.22
C ARG A 451 0.16 -8.86 -29.60
N LEU A 452 0.86 -8.24 -28.65
CA LEU A 452 0.42 -7.01 -28.00
C LEU A 452 1.07 -5.80 -28.66
N HIS A 453 0.30 -4.75 -28.85
CA HIS A 453 0.82 -3.43 -29.12
C HIS A 453 1.55 -2.90 -27.89
N ALA A 454 2.56 -2.06 -28.09
CA ALA A 454 3.33 -1.45 -27.00
C ALA A 454 3.15 0.06 -27.02
N ARG A 455 3.08 0.68 -25.85
CA ARG A 455 3.15 2.13 -25.67
C ARG A 455 4.06 2.43 -24.50
N LEU A 456 5.10 3.22 -24.76
CA LEU A 456 5.98 3.78 -23.76
C LEU A 456 5.46 5.16 -23.34
N PHE A 457 5.44 5.42 -22.03
CA PHE A 457 5.21 6.75 -21.47
C PHE A 457 6.49 7.15 -20.74
N GLY A 458 7.05 8.30 -21.14
CA GLY A 458 8.36 8.72 -20.64
C GLY A 458 9.43 7.70 -21.03
N ASP A 459 10.27 7.31 -20.08
CA ASP A 459 11.34 6.33 -20.30
C ASP A 459 11.10 5.00 -19.57
N ASP A 460 10.07 4.93 -18.71
CA ASP A 460 10.00 3.92 -17.68
C ASP A 460 8.61 3.33 -17.40
N VAL A 461 7.56 3.72 -18.15
CA VAL A 461 6.23 3.12 -18.03
C VAL A 461 5.83 2.46 -19.35
N LEU A 462 5.72 1.13 -19.33
CA LEU A 462 5.41 0.31 -20.50
C LEU A 462 4.00 -0.29 -20.39
N LEU A 463 3.13 0.08 -21.32
CA LEU A 463 1.83 -0.53 -21.52
C LEU A 463 1.88 -1.49 -22.71
N LEU A 464 1.58 -2.77 -22.48
CA LEU A 464 1.37 -3.76 -23.53
C LEU A 464 -0.11 -4.09 -23.60
N THR A 465 -0.75 -3.97 -24.77
CA THR A 465 -2.21 -4.09 -24.89
C THR A 465 -2.63 -4.74 -26.21
N ARG A 466 -3.76 -5.44 -26.21
CA ARG A 466 -4.41 -5.93 -27.43
C ARG A 466 -5.12 -4.83 -28.20
N GLU A 467 -5.45 -3.73 -27.54
CA GLU A 467 -6.08 -2.59 -28.20
C GLU A 467 -5.06 -1.88 -29.09
N ARG A 468 -5.47 -1.60 -30.34
CA ARG A 468 -4.64 -0.88 -31.30
C ARG A 468 -4.50 0.58 -30.84
N PRO A 469 -3.28 1.07 -30.53
CA PRO A 469 -3.08 2.47 -30.17
C PRO A 469 -3.49 3.37 -31.35
N THR A 470 -4.23 4.42 -31.06
CA THR A 470 -4.63 5.42 -32.04
C THR A 470 -3.92 6.74 -31.73
N PRO A 471 -2.97 7.18 -32.57
CA PRO A 471 -2.31 8.47 -32.38
C PRO A 471 -3.28 9.63 -32.65
N GLY A 472 -3.08 10.75 -31.97
CA GLY A 472 -3.90 11.95 -32.09
C GLY A 472 -3.74 12.66 -33.44
N GLN A 473 -2.56 12.58 -34.06
CA GLN A 473 -2.31 13.09 -35.41
C GLN A 473 -1.95 11.94 -36.36
N PRO A 474 -2.68 11.73 -37.47
CA PRO A 474 -2.34 10.70 -38.44
C PRO A 474 -1.11 11.10 -39.25
N ALA A 475 -0.31 10.10 -39.62
CA ALA A 475 0.82 10.25 -40.54
C ALA A 475 0.92 8.98 -41.40
N ASP A 476 1.55 9.10 -42.56
CA ASP A 476 1.79 7.95 -43.43
C ASP A 476 3.16 8.05 -44.08
N ALA A 477 4.15 7.43 -43.44
CA ALA A 477 5.50 7.37 -43.97
C ALA A 477 6.09 5.97 -43.77
N VAL A 478 6.73 5.42 -44.78
CA VAL A 478 7.27 4.05 -44.74
C VAL A 478 8.77 4.07 -44.89
N PHE A 479 9.48 3.63 -43.84
CA PHE A 479 10.93 3.52 -43.77
C PHE A 479 11.38 2.12 -44.21
N GLY A 480 12.15 2.08 -45.30
CA GLY A 480 12.55 0.84 -45.98
C GLY A 480 11.34 -0.01 -46.34
N GLU A 481 11.40 -1.30 -46.01
CA GLU A 481 10.28 -2.24 -46.15
C GLU A 481 9.77 -2.75 -44.79
N ALA A 482 10.17 -2.11 -43.69
CA ALA A 482 10.01 -2.66 -42.35
C ALA A 482 9.03 -1.89 -41.46
N LEU A 483 9.07 -0.56 -41.46
CA LEU A 483 8.32 0.27 -40.50
C LEU A 483 7.47 1.32 -41.20
N ARG A 484 6.23 1.48 -40.76
CA ARG A 484 5.32 2.55 -41.17
C ARG A 484 5.02 3.45 -39.98
N LEU A 485 5.29 4.74 -40.10
CA LEU A 485 4.73 5.75 -39.20
C LEU A 485 3.25 5.91 -39.52
N THR A 486 2.39 5.57 -38.56
CA THR A 486 0.91 5.65 -38.69
C THR A 486 0.33 6.94 -38.10
N GLY A 487 1.12 7.64 -37.30
CA GLY A 487 0.76 8.89 -36.65
C GLY A 487 1.68 9.20 -35.49
N TYR A 488 1.39 10.28 -34.78
CA TYR A 488 2.15 10.73 -33.62
C TYR A 488 1.27 11.55 -32.66
N ASP A 489 1.70 11.61 -31.40
CA ASP A 489 1.27 12.62 -30.44
C ASP A 489 2.43 13.59 -30.18
N LEU A 490 2.13 14.88 -29.95
CA LEU A 490 3.11 15.90 -29.61
C LEU A 490 2.64 16.66 -28.37
N GLU A 491 3.45 16.66 -27.32
CA GLU A 491 3.14 17.27 -26.04
C GLU A 491 4.23 18.27 -25.63
N ARG A 492 3.84 19.49 -25.26
CA ARG A 492 4.76 20.47 -24.67
C ARG A 492 4.92 20.19 -23.19
N ARG A 493 6.17 20.11 -22.73
CA ARG A 493 6.55 19.86 -21.33
C ARG A 493 7.36 21.05 -20.79
N PRO A 494 7.46 21.23 -19.46
CA PRO A 494 8.34 22.25 -18.89
C PRO A 494 9.82 22.07 -19.30
N SER A 495 10.26 20.82 -19.49
CA SER A 495 11.62 20.44 -19.91
C SER A 495 11.85 20.48 -21.42
N GLY A 496 10.79 20.61 -22.24
CA GLY A 496 10.91 20.63 -23.69
C GLY A 496 9.70 20.12 -24.44
N LEU A 497 9.92 19.23 -25.40
CA LEU A 497 8.90 18.68 -26.29
C LEU A 497 8.96 17.16 -26.28
N ARG A 498 7.84 16.50 -25.97
CA ARG A 498 7.70 15.04 -26.07
C ARG A 498 6.99 14.67 -27.35
N LEU A 499 7.64 13.87 -28.18
CA LEU A 499 7.07 13.26 -29.37
C LEU A 499 6.81 11.77 -29.11
N SER A 500 5.59 11.32 -29.40
CA SER A 500 5.22 9.91 -29.29
C SER A 500 4.79 9.34 -30.65
N PRO A 501 5.73 8.89 -31.49
CA PRO A 501 5.41 8.35 -32.80
C PRO A 501 4.88 6.91 -32.71
N ALA A 502 3.87 6.60 -33.53
CA ALA A 502 3.22 5.30 -33.61
C ALA A 502 3.70 4.50 -34.83
N TRP A 503 4.49 3.47 -34.59
CA TRP A 503 5.12 2.65 -35.63
C TRP A 503 4.36 1.34 -35.85
N GLU A 504 3.84 1.11 -37.05
CA GLU A 504 3.34 -0.19 -37.49
C GLU A 504 4.47 -0.98 -38.17
N THR A 505 4.71 -2.19 -37.66
CA THR A 505 5.73 -3.09 -38.18
C THR A 505 5.18 -3.85 -39.38
N ILE A 506 5.60 -3.52 -40.60
CA ILE A 506 5.14 -4.15 -41.85
C ILE A 506 6.10 -5.22 -42.39
N GLY A 507 7.37 -5.15 -41.99
CA GLY A 507 8.45 -6.12 -42.28
C GLY A 507 9.31 -6.37 -41.03
N ARG A 508 10.55 -6.85 -41.17
CA ARG A 508 11.47 -7.04 -40.04
C ARG A 508 12.50 -5.92 -39.99
N PRO A 509 12.43 -4.98 -39.04
CA PRO A 509 13.47 -3.97 -38.88
C PRO A 509 14.76 -4.63 -38.35
N GLY A 510 15.91 -4.08 -38.74
CA GLY A 510 17.20 -4.51 -38.20
C GLY A 510 17.48 -3.91 -36.83
N ALA A 511 18.75 -3.94 -36.41
CA ALA A 511 19.23 -3.10 -35.31
C ALA A 511 19.26 -1.64 -35.80
N TRP A 512 18.12 -0.95 -35.68
CA TRP A 512 17.93 0.42 -36.12
C TRP A 512 17.82 1.37 -34.93
N THR A 513 18.36 2.57 -35.09
CA THR A 513 18.31 3.64 -34.10
C THR A 513 17.44 4.77 -34.64
N ARG A 514 16.52 5.30 -33.83
CA ARG A 514 15.71 6.45 -34.23
C ARG A 514 16.46 7.74 -33.94
N VAL A 515 16.26 8.75 -34.78
CA VAL A 515 16.76 10.10 -34.58
C VAL A 515 15.60 11.07 -34.72
N ALA A 516 15.40 11.90 -33.70
CA ALA A 516 14.47 13.02 -33.74
C ALA A 516 15.25 14.32 -33.57
N GLU A 517 14.96 15.32 -34.39
CA GLU A 517 15.56 16.65 -34.25
C GLU A 517 14.50 17.74 -34.29
N LEU A 518 14.58 18.70 -33.37
CA LEU A 518 13.89 19.98 -33.51
C LEU A 518 14.74 20.90 -34.37
N VAL A 519 14.17 21.39 -35.46
CA VAL A 519 14.87 22.20 -36.45
C VAL A 519 14.25 23.60 -36.54
N GLY A 520 15.11 24.62 -36.55
CA GLY A 520 14.72 26.02 -36.72
C GLY A 520 14.32 26.38 -38.15
N ALA A 521 13.76 27.58 -38.31
CA ALA A 521 13.44 28.12 -39.64
C ALA A 521 14.67 28.28 -40.54
N ASP A 522 15.85 28.43 -39.96
CA ASP A 522 17.16 28.48 -40.63
C ASP A 522 17.71 27.10 -41.01
N GLY A 523 17.02 26.02 -40.64
CA GLY A 523 17.45 24.64 -40.89
C GLY A 523 18.46 24.10 -39.89
N GLN A 524 18.80 24.84 -38.82
CA GLN A 524 19.71 24.36 -37.79
C GLN A 524 19.00 23.41 -36.82
N SER A 525 19.70 22.33 -36.44
CA SER A 525 19.25 21.40 -35.38
C SER A 525 19.48 22.05 -34.02
N ILE A 526 18.41 22.13 -33.24
CA ILE A 526 18.34 22.85 -31.95
C ILE A 526 18.40 21.87 -30.79
N ALA A 527 17.66 20.78 -30.94
CA ALA A 527 17.62 19.68 -30.00
C ALA A 527 17.61 18.39 -30.80
N ARG A 528 18.36 17.38 -30.34
CA ARG A 528 18.45 16.08 -30.97
C ARG A 528 18.33 15.00 -29.92
N ALA A 529 17.51 14.00 -30.21
CA ALA A 529 17.41 12.77 -29.44
C ALA A 529 17.69 11.58 -30.36
N GLU A 530 18.59 10.70 -29.93
CA GLU A 530 18.99 9.50 -30.68
C GLU A 530 19.03 8.30 -29.74
N ALA A 531 18.20 7.30 -30.00
CA ALA A 531 18.16 6.08 -29.20
C ALA A 531 17.49 4.91 -29.94
N ALA A 532 17.79 3.68 -29.53
CA ALA A 532 16.98 2.51 -29.92
C ALA A 532 15.68 2.50 -29.10
N PRO A 533 14.49 2.43 -29.74
CA PRO A 533 13.23 2.52 -29.00
C PRO A 533 13.01 1.30 -28.12
N LEU A 534 12.58 1.56 -26.89
CA LEU A 534 12.35 0.58 -25.83
C LEU A 534 13.55 -0.33 -25.51
N ASP A 535 14.79 0.10 -25.80
CA ASP A 535 16.00 -0.65 -25.43
C ASP A 535 16.24 -0.65 -23.91
N PRO A 536 16.73 -1.75 -23.30
CA PRO A 536 17.01 -3.08 -23.87
C PRO A 536 15.79 -4.02 -23.92
N TYR A 537 14.62 -3.57 -23.46
CA TYR A 537 13.48 -4.45 -23.18
C TYR A 537 12.79 -4.97 -24.45
N LEU A 538 12.44 -4.08 -25.38
CA LEU A 538 11.73 -4.40 -26.64
C LEU A 538 12.34 -3.63 -27.84
N PRO A 539 13.60 -3.89 -28.22
CA PRO A 539 14.24 -3.27 -29.39
C PRO A 539 13.51 -3.61 -30.70
N PRO A 540 13.63 -2.77 -31.76
CA PRO A 540 12.95 -2.95 -33.04
C PRO A 540 13.02 -4.36 -33.64
N ALA A 541 14.18 -5.00 -33.55
CA ALA A 541 14.40 -6.36 -34.06
C ALA A 541 13.46 -7.43 -33.45
N ARG A 542 12.80 -7.12 -32.31
CA ARG A 542 11.83 -7.99 -31.63
C ARG A 542 10.38 -7.64 -31.96
N TRP A 543 10.13 -6.60 -32.76
CA TRP A 543 8.77 -6.19 -33.11
C TRP A 543 8.15 -7.17 -34.11
N ASP A 544 6.91 -7.57 -33.83
CA ASP A 544 6.16 -8.50 -34.64
C ASP A 544 5.47 -7.80 -35.81
N ARG A 545 5.33 -8.48 -36.95
CA ARG A 545 4.56 -7.95 -38.09
C ARG A 545 3.10 -7.68 -37.68
N GLY A 546 2.62 -6.47 -37.96
CA GLY A 546 1.32 -5.93 -37.58
C GLY A 546 1.27 -5.32 -36.17
N GLN A 547 2.35 -5.43 -35.39
CA GLN A 547 2.46 -4.78 -34.09
C GLN A 547 2.57 -3.26 -34.28
N ILE A 548 1.94 -2.54 -33.36
CA ILE A 548 2.09 -1.09 -33.24
C ILE A 548 2.88 -0.80 -31.98
N VAL A 549 3.92 0.00 -32.14
CA VAL A 549 4.76 0.45 -31.05
C VAL A 549 4.69 1.97 -31.01
N VAL A 550 4.09 2.50 -29.96
CA VAL A 550 4.09 3.93 -29.64
C VAL A 550 5.29 4.18 -28.74
N ASP A 551 6.23 4.92 -29.29
CA ASP A 551 7.47 5.28 -28.63
C ASP A 551 7.31 6.61 -27.87
N SER A 552 8.32 7.00 -27.09
CA SER A 552 8.39 8.27 -26.37
C SER A 552 9.77 8.86 -26.57
N ILE A 553 9.82 10.11 -27.07
CA ILE A 553 11.06 10.81 -27.43
C ILE A 553 11.01 12.21 -26.82
N ASP A 554 11.91 12.46 -25.86
CA ASP A 554 12.04 13.77 -25.23
C ASP A 554 13.13 14.62 -25.88
N LEU A 555 12.71 15.71 -26.50
CA LEU A 555 13.58 16.75 -27.05
C LEU A 555 13.74 17.85 -25.98
N HIS A 556 14.88 17.83 -25.31
CA HIS A 556 15.26 18.83 -24.31
C HIS A 556 15.59 20.15 -24.99
N LEU A 557 14.85 21.20 -24.65
CA LEU A 557 14.99 22.50 -25.30
C LEU A 557 15.92 23.42 -24.53
N PRO A 558 16.73 24.25 -25.22
CA PRO A 558 17.53 25.26 -24.55
C PRO A 558 16.63 26.31 -23.87
N PRO A 559 17.00 26.83 -22.68
CA PRO A 559 16.16 27.77 -21.91
C PRO A 559 15.80 29.07 -22.64
N ALA A 560 16.62 29.49 -23.61
CA ALA A 560 16.50 30.74 -24.33
C ALA A 560 16.18 30.51 -25.81
N LEU A 561 15.08 29.81 -26.09
CA LEU A 561 14.63 29.56 -27.46
C LEU A 561 13.85 30.78 -28.00
N PRO A 562 14.22 31.36 -29.17
CA PRO A 562 13.44 32.42 -29.79
C PRO A 562 12.02 31.96 -30.15
N PRO A 563 10.99 32.81 -30.05
CA PRO A 563 9.68 32.46 -30.60
C PRO A 563 9.77 32.33 -32.12
N GLY A 564 9.16 31.29 -32.68
CA GLY A 564 9.17 31.07 -34.11
C GLY A 564 8.63 29.70 -34.51
N PRO A 565 8.43 29.47 -35.83
CA PRO A 565 8.04 28.17 -36.33
C PRO A 565 9.23 27.22 -36.25
N TYR A 566 9.04 26.13 -35.51
CA TYR A 566 9.96 24.99 -35.50
C TYR A 566 9.32 23.82 -36.23
N ARG A 567 10.14 22.85 -36.63
CA ARG A 567 9.65 21.57 -37.15
C ARG A 567 10.41 20.44 -36.49
N VAL A 568 9.73 19.33 -36.23
CA VAL A 568 10.41 18.12 -35.77
C VAL A 568 10.69 17.23 -36.97
N THR A 569 11.89 16.70 -37.07
CA THR A 569 12.24 15.72 -38.11
C THR A 569 12.45 14.35 -37.47
N LEU A 570 12.03 13.29 -38.15
CA LEU A 570 12.23 11.91 -37.74
C LEU A 570 13.00 11.14 -38.81
N ALA A 571 14.05 10.45 -38.41
CA ALA A 571 14.81 9.53 -39.24
C ALA A 571 15.11 8.22 -38.50
N TRP A 572 15.49 7.20 -39.27
CA TRP A 572 16.01 5.94 -38.75
C TRP A 572 17.40 5.71 -39.32
N LEU A 573 18.33 5.22 -38.49
CA LEU A 573 19.68 4.85 -38.87
C LEU A 573 19.85 3.33 -38.77
N ASP A 574 20.59 2.73 -39.72
CA ASP A 574 21.00 1.33 -39.63
C ASP A 574 22.13 1.13 -38.60
N ALA A 575 22.56 -0.13 -38.40
CA ALA A 575 23.64 -0.47 -37.47
C ALA A 575 25.01 0.15 -37.83
N ALA A 576 25.18 0.67 -39.05
CA ALA A 576 26.37 1.38 -39.51
C ALA A 576 26.20 2.91 -39.44
N GLY A 577 25.08 3.41 -38.89
CA GLY A 577 24.77 4.83 -38.76
C GLY A 577 24.27 5.49 -40.05
N ARG A 578 23.84 4.70 -41.06
CA ARG A 578 23.36 5.23 -42.35
C ARG A 578 21.84 5.41 -42.33
N PRO A 579 21.29 6.49 -42.92
CA PRO A 579 19.84 6.71 -42.98
C PRO A 579 19.09 5.60 -43.71
N ILE A 580 17.96 5.17 -43.13
CA ILE A 580 16.98 4.31 -43.77
C ILE A 580 16.06 5.19 -44.61
N ARG A 581 16.07 4.98 -45.93
CA ARG A 581 15.26 5.76 -46.87
C ARG A 581 13.78 5.45 -46.76
N LEU A 582 12.98 6.47 -46.98
CA LEU A 582 11.55 6.42 -47.20
C LEU A 582 11.22 5.87 -48.60
N ARG A 583 9.96 5.46 -48.81
CA ARG A 583 9.48 5.00 -50.13
C ARG A 583 9.59 6.04 -51.24
N ASP A 584 9.54 7.32 -50.91
CA ASP A 584 9.73 8.46 -51.82
C ASP A 584 11.21 8.87 -51.98
N ALA A 585 12.12 8.05 -51.45
CA ALA A 585 13.57 8.27 -51.40
C ALA A 585 14.07 9.40 -50.47
N ALA A 586 13.18 10.05 -49.70
CA ALA A 586 13.61 10.96 -48.64
C ALA A 586 14.28 10.21 -47.47
N GLU A 587 15.07 10.90 -46.66
CA GLU A 587 15.81 10.29 -45.53
C GLU A 587 15.18 10.59 -44.16
N LEU A 588 14.20 11.51 -44.13
CA LEU A 588 13.50 11.92 -42.92
C LEU A 588 12.04 12.31 -43.22
N VAL A 589 11.20 12.27 -42.19
CA VAL A 589 9.83 12.77 -42.19
C VAL A 589 9.78 14.06 -41.38
N GLU A 590 9.13 15.10 -41.90
CA GLU A 590 8.83 16.31 -41.14
C GLU A 590 7.48 16.17 -40.42
N ILE A 591 7.47 16.50 -39.13
CA ILE A 591 6.33 16.43 -38.22
C ILE A 591 5.94 17.85 -37.84
N GLY A 592 4.87 18.32 -38.49
CA GLY A 592 4.17 19.58 -38.23
C GLY A 592 5.03 20.85 -38.24
N PRO A 593 4.40 22.02 -38.19
CA PRO A 593 4.97 23.19 -37.54
C PRO A 593 4.68 23.09 -36.02
N VAL A 594 5.71 23.29 -35.21
CA VAL A 594 5.63 23.43 -33.75
C VAL A 594 5.80 24.91 -33.42
N ASP A 595 4.72 25.56 -32.98
CA ASP A 595 4.78 26.95 -32.54
C ASP A 595 5.21 27.01 -31.07
N LEU A 596 6.46 27.37 -30.84
CA LEU A 596 7.02 27.52 -29.50
C LEU A 596 6.93 29.01 -29.09
N GLY A 597 5.71 29.47 -28.79
CA GLY A 597 5.46 30.78 -28.21
C GLY A 597 5.92 30.87 -26.75
N TRP A 598 6.51 32.01 -26.35
CA TRP A 598 6.84 32.30 -24.95
C TRP A 598 5.55 32.54 -24.15
N GLY A 599 5.28 31.61 -23.24
CA GLY A 599 4.24 31.66 -22.22
C GLY A 599 4.38 30.36 -21.43
N ALA A 600 4.67 30.46 -20.14
CA ALA A 600 4.64 29.30 -19.26
C ALA A 600 3.26 28.61 -19.36
N PRO A 601 3.17 27.27 -19.27
CA PRO A 601 1.89 26.60 -19.11
C PRO A 601 1.12 27.12 -17.89
#